data_AF-A0A956NEM5-F1
#
_entry.id   AF-A0A956NEM5-F1
#
_cell.length_a   1.000
_cell.length_b   1.000
_cell.length_c   1.000
_cell.angle_alpha   90.00
_cell.angle_beta   90.00
_cell.angle_gamma   90.00
#
_symmetry.space_group_name_H-M   'P 1'
#
loop_
_entity.id
_entity.type
_entity.pdbx_description
1 polymer ?
#
loop_
_entity_poly.entity_id
_entity_poly.type
_entity_poly.pdbx_seq_one_letter_code
_entity_poly.pdbx_strand_id
1 'polypeptide(L)'
;MTGTVSQGEDEYRGAEAVIRRYGSKQIRHVTYPDNFMTEQEAMISQILNLAGDKNVKAIVVAQGVPGTMAAIKRVREFRPDVKFLVYEPHEDPHQIAEYADLCIMPDQLKRGETIVRLAHDMGAKTFVHYSFPRHMSQEMISRRAKIMEDECTKLGMQFVFANAPDPTGDQGLPGAQKFILEDVPREIEKYGNDTAFFSTN
;
A
#
# COMPACT_ATOMS: atom_id res chain seq x y z
N MET A 1 2.58 -13.14 5.35
CA MET A 1 2.11 -12.12 6.29
C MET A 1 1.36 -11.08 5.50
N THR A 2 0.20 -10.64 5.98
CA THR A 2 -0.64 -9.62 5.31
C THR A 2 -1.14 -8.62 6.36
N GLY A 3 -1.85 -7.57 5.92
CA GLY A 3 -2.73 -6.83 6.80
C GLY A 3 -3.87 -7.70 7.32
N THR A 4 -4.58 -7.21 8.33
CA THR A 4 -5.88 -7.74 8.71
C THR A 4 -6.93 -7.43 7.62
N VAL A 5 -8.13 -7.97 7.77
CA VAL A 5 -9.26 -7.65 6.88
C VAL A 5 -9.60 -6.15 6.88
N SER A 6 -9.41 -5.45 8.01
CA SER A 6 -9.63 -4.00 8.10
C SER A 6 -8.56 -3.16 7.39
N GLN A 7 -7.35 -3.69 7.22
CA GLN A 7 -6.28 -3.04 6.46
C GLN A 7 -6.39 -3.31 4.95
N GLY A 8 -6.76 -4.54 4.59
CA GLY A 8 -6.88 -4.97 3.20
C GLY A 8 -7.49 -6.37 3.15
N GLU A 9 -8.78 -6.46 2.79
CA GLU A 9 -9.46 -7.74 2.70
C GLU A 9 -8.85 -8.60 1.58
N ASP A 10 -8.50 -8.02 0.44
CA ASP A 10 -8.02 -8.75 -0.72
C ASP A 10 -6.73 -9.53 -0.44
N GLU A 11 -5.72 -8.93 0.20
CA GLU A 11 -4.49 -9.65 0.55
C GLU A 11 -4.76 -10.74 1.58
N TYR A 12 -5.60 -10.46 2.59
CA TYR A 12 -5.96 -11.44 3.61
C TYR A 12 -6.66 -12.66 3.00
N ARG A 13 -7.68 -12.42 2.15
CA ARG A 13 -8.41 -13.48 1.42
C ARG A 13 -7.52 -14.19 0.42
N GLY A 14 -6.58 -13.49 -0.20
CA GLY A 14 -5.53 -14.05 -1.04
C GLY A 14 -4.69 -15.08 -0.29
N ALA A 15 -4.25 -14.75 0.93
CA ALA A 15 -3.53 -15.70 1.78
C ALA A 15 -4.37 -16.93 2.15
N GLU A 16 -5.65 -16.75 2.49
CA GLU A 16 -6.57 -17.87 2.73
C GLU A 16 -6.73 -18.77 1.49
N ALA A 17 -6.83 -18.18 0.30
CA ALA A 17 -6.93 -18.93 -0.94
C ALA A 17 -5.67 -19.76 -1.24
N VAL A 18 -4.49 -19.19 -0.98
CA VAL A 18 -3.21 -19.90 -1.10
C VAL A 18 -3.12 -21.05 -0.09
N ILE A 19 -3.55 -20.84 1.16
CA ILE A 19 -3.64 -21.92 2.16
C ILE A 19 -4.60 -23.01 1.72
N ARG A 20 -5.78 -22.68 1.20
CA ARG A 20 -6.74 -23.69 0.69
C ARG A 20 -6.14 -24.52 -0.43
N ARG A 21 -5.32 -23.91 -1.29
CA ARG A 21 -4.69 -24.58 -2.44
C ARG A 21 -3.51 -25.48 -2.06
N TYR A 22 -2.65 -25.03 -1.13
CA TYR A 22 -1.38 -25.71 -0.83
C TYR A 22 -1.32 -26.37 0.56
N GLY A 23 -2.30 -26.09 1.42
CA GLY A 23 -2.43 -26.66 2.76
C GLY A 23 -1.70 -25.88 3.84
N SER A 24 -2.27 -25.88 5.05
CA SER A 24 -1.74 -25.19 6.24
C SER A 24 -0.42 -25.77 6.78
N LYS A 25 -0.01 -26.96 6.31
CA LYS A 25 1.31 -27.53 6.59
C LYS A 25 2.44 -26.85 5.80
N GLN A 26 2.12 -26.29 4.63
CA GLN A 26 3.09 -25.63 3.75
C GLN A 26 3.06 -24.12 3.93
N ILE A 27 1.87 -23.56 4.16
CA ILE A 27 1.64 -22.12 4.25
C ILE A 27 1.11 -21.77 5.63
N ARG A 28 1.87 -20.94 6.35
CA ARG A 28 1.42 -20.30 7.58
C ARG A 28 1.09 -18.84 7.29
N HIS A 29 -0.12 -18.43 7.67
CA HIS A 29 -0.55 -17.03 7.56
C HIS A 29 -0.60 -16.40 8.95
N VAL A 30 -0.11 -15.17 9.01
CA VAL A 30 -0.15 -14.28 10.16
C VAL A 30 -0.42 -12.88 9.64
N THR A 31 -0.96 -12.01 10.49
CA THR A 31 -1.22 -10.61 10.18
C THR A 31 -0.24 -9.69 10.91
N TYR A 32 0.01 -8.52 10.34
CA TYR A 32 0.61 -7.38 11.05
C TYR A 32 -0.49 -6.50 11.68
N PRO A 33 -0.17 -5.66 12.69
CA PRO A 33 -1.15 -4.82 13.37
C PRO A 33 -1.73 -3.72 12.48
N ASP A 34 -2.99 -3.36 12.70
CA ASP A 34 -3.67 -2.27 11.95
C ASP A 34 -2.97 -0.93 12.16
N ASN A 35 -2.55 -0.64 13.39
CA ASN A 35 -1.86 0.60 13.71
C ASN A 35 -0.33 0.43 13.62
N PHE A 36 0.13 -0.18 12.52
CA PHE A 36 1.55 -0.49 12.27
C PHE A 36 2.49 0.72 12.39
N MET A 37 1.97 1.94 12.23
CA MET A 37 2.75 3.18 12.43
C MET A 37 3.26 3.31 13.86
N THR A 38 2.47 2.89 14.84
CA THR A 38 2.82 2.92 16.27
C THR A 38 3.24 1.54 16.82
N GLU A 39 2.87 0.46 16.12
CA GLU A 39 3.07 -0.92 16.57
C GLU A 39 4.22 -1.64 15.84
N GLN A 40 5.30 -0.91 15.53
CA GLN A 40 6.44 -1.46 14.77
C GLN A 40 7.11 -2.65 15.47
N GLU A 41 7.22 -2.64 16.80
CA GLU A 41 7.78 -3.78 17.55
C GLU A 41 6.89 -5.03 17.47
N ALA A 42 5.56 -4.87 17.33
CA ALA A 42 4.67 -6.00 17.11
C ALA A 42 4.87 -6.58 15.70
N MET A 43 5.01 -5.73 14.68
CA MET A 43 5.39 -6.13 13.32
C MET A 43 6.71 -6.91 13.30
N ILE A 44 7.75 -6.37 13.94
CA ILE A 44 9.06 -7.02 14.04
C ILE A 44 8.96 -8.37 14.75
N SER A 45 8.24 -8.42 15.87
CA SER A 45 8.05 -9.64 16.66
C SER A 45 7.34 -10.73 15.85
N GLN A 46 6.34 -10.40 15.04
CA GLN A 46 5.66 -11.38 14.19
C GLN A 46 6.61 -12.03 13.18
N ILE A 47 7.47 -11.23 12.53
CA ILE A 47 8.46 -11.76 11.58
C ILE A 47 9.52 -12.61 12.29
N LEU A 48 10.03 -12.16 13.45
CA LEU A 48 10.98 -12.93 14.25
C LEU A 48 10.40 -14.28 14.70
N ASN A 49 9.13 -14.29 15.12
CA ASN A 49 8.43 -15.51 15.52
C ASN A 49 8.27 -16.50 14.36
N LEU A 50 8.00 -16.02 13.14
CA LEU A 50 8.01 -16.88 11.95
C LEU A 50 9.41 -17.44 11.68
N ALA A 51 10.44 -16.59 11.74
CA ALA A 51 11.82 -17.00 11.47
C ALA A 51 12.39 -17.94 12.55
N GLY A 52 11.87 -17.91 13.78
CA GLY A 52 12.25 -18.84 14.84
C GLY A 52 11.93 -20.31 14.53
N ASP A 53 10.96 -20.57 13.65
CA ASP A 53 10.65 -21.91 13.16
C ASP A 53 11.67 -22.35 12.09
N LYS A 54 12.44 -23.39 12.39
CA LYS A 54 13.46 -23.97 11.49
C LYS A 54 12.87 -24.50 10.17
N ASN A 55 11.57 -24.79 10.13
CA ASN A 55 10.89 -25.27 8.92
C ASN A 55 10.50 -24.13 7.98
N VAL A 56 10.40 -22.88 8.47
CA VAL A 56 10.14 -21.72 7.62
C VAL A 56 11.37 -21.45 6.76
N LYS A 57 11.18 -21.50 5.43
CA LYS A 57 12.23 -21.25 4.42
C LYS A 57 12.08 -19.93 3.70
N ALA A 58 10.87 -19.38 3.67
CA ALA A 58 10.59 -18.08 3.09
C ALA A 58 9.51 -17.36 3.90
N ILE A 59 9.60 -16.04 3.95
CA ILE A 59 8.61 -15.13 4.52
C ILE A 59 8.21 -14.16 3.42
N VAL A 60 6.93 -14.23 3.02
CA VAL A 60 6.32 -13.27 2.11
C VAL A 60 5.60 -12.22 2.95
N VAL A 61 5.99 -10.96 2.81
CA VAL A 61 5.38 -9.81 3.48
C VAL A 61 4.55 -9.06 2.44
N ALA A 62 3.22 -9.14 2.55
CA ALA A 62 2.30 -8.42 1.67
C ALA A 62 1.97 -7.08 2.30
N GLN A 63 2.51 -6.02 1.69
CA GLN A 63 2.77 -4.67 2.21
C GLN A 63 3.93 -4.64 3.22
N GLY A 64 5.07 -4.13 2.78
CA GLY A 64 6.26 -3.93 3.61
C GLY A 64 6.15 -2.65 4.45
N VAL A 65 5.27 -2.67 5.46
CA VAL A 65 5.03 -1.56 6.40
C VAL A 65 6.24 -1.30 7.31
N PRO A 66 6.34 -0.12 7.95
CA PRO A 66 7.42 0.19 8.89
C PRO A 66 7.71 -0.91 9.91
N GLY A 67 8.99 -1.23 10.07
CA GLY A 67 9.48 -2.35 10.90
C GLY A 67 9.84 -3.59 10.09
N THR A 68 9.43 -3.69 8.81
CA THR A 68 9.79 -4.81 7.93
C THR A 68 11.30 -4.90 7.75
N MET A 69 11.96 -3.81 7.35
CA MET A 69 13.41 -3.80 7.12
C MET A 69 14.19 -4.15 8.40
N ALA A 70 13.79 -3.57 9.53
CA ALA A 70 14.41 -3.86 10.82
C ALA A 70 14.27 -5.33 11.22
N ALA A 71 13.11 -5.93 10.96
CA ALA A 71 12.89 -7.35 11.20
C ALA A 71 13.75 -8.24 10.31
N ILE A 72 13.85 -7.93 9.00
CA ILE A 72 14.71 -8.66 8.07
C ILE A 72 16.15 -8.65 8.57
N LYS A 73 16.68 -7.47 8.94
CA LYS A 73 18.03 -7.31 9.50
C LYS A 73 18.27 -8.23 10.70
N ARG A 74 17.38 -8.18 11.70
CA ARG A 74 17.48 -9.03 12.89
C ARG A 74 17.41 -10.52 12.54
N VAL A 75 16.54 -10.94 11.60
CA VAL A 75 16.46 -12.34 11.16
C VAL A 75 17.74 -12.81 10.50
N ARG A 76 18.40 -11.97 9.69
CA ARG A 76 19.64 -12.35 9.00
C ARG A 76 20.78 -12.71 9.96
N GLU A 77 20.77 -12.20 11.18
CA GLU A 77 21.79 -12.50 12.20
C GLU A 77 21.76 -13.97 12.66
N PHE A 78 20.59 -14.62 12.66
CA PHE A 78 20.43 -15.98 13.19
C PHE A 78 19.80 -16.99 12.20
N ARG A 79 19.19 -16.51 11.11
CA ARG A 79 18.58 -17.30 10.03
C ARG A 79 18.88 -16.70 8.66
N PRO A 80 20.16 -16.64 8.24
CA PRO A 80 20.54 -16.08 6.94
C PRO A 80 19.96 -16.88 5.76
N ASP A 81 19.52 -18.13 5.97
CA ASP A 81 18.91 -19.01 4.97
C ASP A 81 17.47 -18.63 4.59
N VAL A 82 16.74 -17.90 5.43
CA VAL A 82 15.34 -17.55 5.18
C VAL A 82 15.25 -16.54 4.04
N LYS A 83 14.39 -16.82 3.05
CA LYS A 83 14.13 -15.91 1.93
C LYS A 83 13.06 -14.89 2.26
N PHE A 84 13.29 -13.64 1.92
CA PHE A 84 12.34 -12.55 2.13
C PHE A 84 11.83 -12.02 0.79
N LEU A 85 10.51 -12.11 0.61
CA LEU A 85 9.80 -11.51 -0.51
C LEU A 85 8.91 -10.41 0.04
N VAL A 86 9.14 -9.17 -0.37
CA VAL A 86 8.38 -8.01 0.10
C VAL A 86 7.56 -7.46 -1.06
N TYR A 87 6.24 -7.56 -0.92
CA TYR A 87 5.29 -6.94 -1.83
C TYR A 87 4.95 -5.54 -1.31
N GLU A 88 4.96 -4.55 -2.20
CA GLU A 88 4.59 -3.15 -1.94
C GLU A 88 5.29 -2.57 -0.70
N PRO A 89 6.62 -2.37 -0.75
CA PRO A 89 7.34 -1.75 0.36
C PRO A 89 6.89 -0.29 0.57
N HIS A 90 6.48 0.02 1.80
CA HIS A 90 6.12 1.37 2.23
C HIS A 90 7.32 2.12 2.81
N GLU A 91 8.32 1.37 3.30
CA GLU A 91 9.65 1.90 3.64
C GLU A 91 10.43 2.28 2.36
N ASP A 92 11.58 2.94 2.52
CA ASP A 92 12.42 3.37 1.40
C ASP A 92 12.74 2.19 0.45
N PRO A 93 12.34 2.26 -0.84
CA PRO A 93 12.50 1.15 -1.78
C PRO A 93 13.95 0.76 -2.03
N HIS A 94 14.88 1.71 -1.98
CA HIS A 94 16.30 1.43 -2.19
C HIS A 94 16.89 0.71 -0.98
N GLN A 95 16.57 1.18 0.24
CA GLN A 95 17.08 0.57 1.46
C GLN A 95 16.53 -0.84 1.67
N ILE A 96 15.23 -1.07 1.51
CA ILE A 96 14.66 -2.40 1.76
C ILE A 96 15.17 -3.44 0.75
N ALA A 97 15.46 -3.02 -0.49
CA ALA A 97 16.02 -3.87 -1.54
C ALA A 97 17.44 -4.38 -1.22
N GLU A 98 18.17 -3.74 -0.29
CA GLU A 98 19.46 -4.27 0.19
C GLU A 98 19.31 -5.52 1.07
N TYR A 99 18.15 -5.72 1.69
CA TYR A 99 17.94 -6.77 2.71
C TYR A 99 16.97 -7.87 2.26
N ALA A 100 15.93 -7.51 1.51
CA ALA A 100 14.98 -8.47 0.94
C ALA A 100 15.60 -9.20 -0.26
N ASP A 101 15.28 -10.49 -0.44
CA ASP A 101 15.74 -11.24 -1.62
C ASP A 101 14.96 -10.84 -2.89
N LEU A 102 13.73 -10.37 -2.72
CA LEU A 102 12.90 -9.87 -3.81
C LEU A 102 11.91 -8.82 -3.30
N CYS A 103 11.90 -7.66 -3.96
CA CYS A 103 10.86 -6.65 -3.79
C CYS A 103 10.00 -6.60 -5.06
N ILE A 104 8.68 -6.64 -4.89
CA ILE A 104 7.73 -6.51 -6.00
C ILE A 104 6.74 -5.41 -5.67
N MET A 105 6.50 -4.51 -6.61
CA MET A 105 5.39 -3.56 -6.53
C MET A 105 4.86 -3.32 -7.94
N PRO A 106 3.60 -2.87 -8.08
CA PRO A 106 3.15 -2.29 -9.33
C PRO A 106 4.05 -1.12 -9.73
N ASP A 107 4.25 -0.90 -11.04
CA ASP A 107 4.99 0.26 -11.52
C ASP A 107 4.22 1.55 -11.20
N GLN A 108 4.53 2.16 -10.06
CA GLN A 108 3.83 3.34 -9.56
C GLN A 108 4.00 4.53 -10.51
N LEU A 109 5.15 4.65 -11.17
CA LEU A 109 5.42 5.74 -12.09
C LEU A 109 4.56 5.59 -13.35
N LYS A 110 4.55 4.39 -13.94
CA LYS A 110 3.72 4.11 -15.11
C LYS A 110 2.23 4.21 -14.78
N ARG A 111 1.83 3.79 -13.58
CA ARG A 111 0.45 3.97 -13.08
C ARG A 111 0.03 5.43 -13.07
N GLY A 112 0.95 6.36 -12.82
CA GLY A 112 0.67 7.80 -12.89
C GLY A 112 0.14 8.23 -14.26
N GLU A 113 0.66 7.63 -15.34
CA GLU A 113 0.16 7.86 -16.69
C GLU A 113 -1.10 7.05 -16.99
N THR A 114 -1.07 5.73 -16.74
CA THR A 114 -2.11 4.83 -17.25
C THR A 114 -3.46 5.04 -16.57
N ILE A 115 -3.47 5.41 -15.29
CA ILE A 115 -4.70 5.71 -14.57
C ILE A 115 -5.37 6.96 -15.15
N VAL A 116 -4.59 8.03 -15.39
CA VAL A 116 -5.12 9.28 -15.94
C VAL A 116 -5.59 9.10 -17.38
N ARG A 117 -4.81 8.40 -18.22
CA ARG A 117 -5.23 8.10 -19.60
C ARG A 117 -6.52 7.30 -19.64
N LEU A 118 -6.66 6.29 -18.79
CA LEU A 118 -7.90 5.53 -18.71
C LEU A 118 -9.08 6.40 -18.28
N ALA A 119 -8.89 7.29 -17.30
CA ALA A 119 -9.92 8.24 -16.88
C ALA A 119 -10.33 9.17 -18.03
N HIS A 120 -9.36 9.70 -18.78
CA HIS A 120 -9.61 10.51 -19.98
C HIS A 120 -10.40 9.73 -21.04
N ASP A 121 -10.00 8.49 -21.36
CA ASP A 121 -10.67 7.65 -22.35
C ASP A 121 -12.10 7.28 -21.94
N MET A 122 -12.37 7.26 -20.63
CA MET A 122 -13.72 7.12 -20.06
C MET A 122 -14.53 8.43 -20.08
N GLY A 123 -13.96 9.53 -20.57
CA GLY A 123 -14.64 10.82 -20.74
C GLY A 123 -14.42 11.82 -19.61
N ALA A 124 -13.54 11.56 -18.66
CA ALA A 124 -13.30 12.48 -17.55
C ALA A 124 -12.61 13.77 -18.04
N LYS A 125 -13.09 14.91 -17.53
CA LYS A 125 -12.53 16.25 -17.69
C LYS A 125 -11.77 16.70 -16.46
N THR A 126 -12.11 16.15 -15.30
CA THR A 126 -11.47 16.43 -14.01
C THR A 126 -10.99 15.13 -13.39
N PHE A 127 -9.80 15.15 -12.78
CA PHE A 127 -9.21 14.03 -12.06
C PHE A 127 -8.89 14.47 -10.63
N VAL A 128 -9.65 13.96 -9.67
CA VAL A 128 -9.49 14.23 -8.24
C VAL A 128 -8.61 13.14 -7.62
N HIS A 129 -7.47 13.55 -7.08
CA HIS A 129 -6.52 12.70 -6.39
C HIS A 129 -6.64 12.89 -4.87
N TYR A 130 -7.20 11.89 -4.19
CA TYR A 130 -7.26 11.83 -2.73
C TYR A 130 -5.99 11.24 -2.14
N SER A 131 -5.34 12.00 -1.28
CA SER A 131 -4.14 11.55 -0.55
C SER A 131 -3.96 12.37 0.74
N PHE A 132 -2.92 12.03 1.49
CA PHE A 132 -2.60 12.62 2.79
C PHE A 132 -1.08 12.66 3.02
N PRO A 133 -0.57 13.46 3.98
CA PRO A 133 0.87 13.73 4.13
C PRO A 133 1.75 12.49 4.23
N ARG A 134 1.33 11.43 4.94
CA ARG A 134 2.09 10.18 5.07
C ARG A 134 2.31 9.46 3.75
N HIS A 135 1.32 9.42 2.86
CA HIS A 135 1.50 8.83 1.52
C HIS A 135 2.30 9.76 0.61
N MET A 136 2.09 11.06 0.74
CA MET A 136 2.84 12.05 -0.03
C MET A 136 4.31 12.19 0.41
N SER A 137 4.70 11.65 1.57
CA SER A 137 6.11 11.52 1.97
C SER A 137 6.80 10.28 1.40
N GLN A 138 6.06 9.34 0.79
CA GLN A 138 6.66 8.17 0.13
C GLN A 138 7.11 8.56 -1.28
N GLU A 139 8.35 8.20 -1.64
CA GLU A 139 8.95 8.61 -2.91
C GLU A 139 8.10 8.17 -4.12
N MET A 140 7.72 6.89 -4.17
CA MET A 140 7.02 6.35 -5.33
C MET A 140 5.61 6.93 -5.49
N ILE A 141 4.90 7.20 -4.38
CA ILE A 141 3.55 7.77 -4.41
C ILE A 141 3.60 9.25 -4.78
N SER A 142 4.51 10.03 -4.19
CA SER A 142 4.66 11.46 -4.51
C SER A 142 5.05 11.67 -5.97
N ARG A 143 5.98 10.88 -6.50
CA ARG A 143 6.35 10.91 -7.92
C ARG A 143 5.18 10.50 -8.83
N ARG A 144 4.41 9.48 -8.46
CA ARG A 144 3.19 9.09 -9.19
C ARG A 144 2.19 10.25 -9.26
N ALA A 145 1.93 10.93 -8.14
CA ALA A 145 1.00 12.07 -8.12
C ALA A 145 1.47 13.22 -9.02
N LYS A 146 2.77 13.53 -9.03
CA LYS A 146 3.35 14.52 -9.95
C LYS A 146 3.15 14.14 -11.41
N ILE A 147 3.35 12.86 -11.75
CA ILE A 147 3.11 12.32 -13.10
C ILE A 147 1.62 12.41 -13.45
N MET A 148 0.71 12.11 -12.51
CA MET A 148 -0.73 12.24 -12.73
C MET A 148 -1.11 13.68 -13.08
N GLU A 149 -0.58 14.66 -12.36
CA GLU A 149 -0.79 16.09 -12.64
C GLU A 149 -0.25 16.49 -14.02
N ASP A 150 0.96 16.06 -14.37
CA ASP A 150 1.57 16.34 -15.68
C ASP A 150 0.76 15.68 -16.81
N GLU A 151 0.27 14.47 -16.61
CA GLU A 151 -0.52 13.75 -17.61
C GLU A 151 -1.90 14.37 -17.78
N CYS A 152 -2.55 14.83 -16.71
CA CYS A 152 -3.80 15.59 -16.79
C CYS A 152 -3.60 16.84 -17.64
N THR A 153 -2.50 17.59 -17.40
CA THR A 153 -2.15 18.79 -18.17
C THR A 153 -2.00 18.48 -19.66
N LYS A 154 -1.31 17.40 -20.02
CA LYS A 154 -1.13 17.00 -21.44
C LYS A 154 -2.45 16.66 -22.12
N LEU A 155 -3.40 16.08 -21.39
CA LEU A 155 -4.70 15.65 -21.90
C LEU A 155 -5.77 16.75 -21.80
N GLY A 156 -5.41 17.95 -21.31
CA GLY A 156 -6.36 19.04 -21.12
C GLY A 156 -7.39 18.76 -20.01
N MET A 157 -7.08 17.86 -19.08
CA MET A 157 -7.88 17.58 -17.89
C MET A 157 -7.47 18.47 -16.73
N GLN A 158 -8.42 18.81 -15.86
CA GLN A 158 -8.13 19.46 -14.59
C GLN A 158 -7.66 18.44 -13.55
N PHE A 159 -6.46 18.63 -12.99
CA PHE A 159 -6.01 17.88 -11.82
C PHE A 159 -6.43 18.59 -10.53
N VAL A 160 -6.98 17.86 -9.57
CA VAL A 160 -7.35 18.36 -8.23
C VAL A 160 -6.72 17.48 -7.17
N PHE A 161 -5.90 18.07 -6.30
CA PHE A 161 -5.38 17.36 -5.13
C PHE A 161 -6.31 17.62 -3.94
N ALA A 162 -6.89 16.56 -3.39
CA ALA A 162 -7.78 16.63 -2.23
C ALA A 162 -7.11 15.98 -1.01
N ASN A 163 -6.92 16.77 0.04
CA ASN A 163 -6.24 16.36 1.27
C ASN A 163 -7.22 15.61 2.18
N ALA A 164 -7.24 14.29 2.07
CA ALA A 164 -8.08 13.40 2.87
C ALA A 164 -7.46 13.15 4.26
N PRO A 165 -8.25 12.69 5.26
CA PRO A 165 -7.70 12.19 6.52
C PRO A 165 -6.89 10.92 6.30
N ASP A 166 -5.79 10.77 7.05
CA ASP A 166 -5.07 9.50 7.11
C ASP A 166 -5.91 8.46 7.88
N PRO A 167 -6.25 7.29 7.29
CA PRO A 167 -7.07 6.27 7.96
C PRO A 167 -6.37 5.60 9.15
N THR A 168 -5.06 5.80 9.30
CA THR A 168 -4.26 5.32 10.45
C THR A 168 -3.97 6.43 11.46
N GLY A 169 -4.40 7.67 11.19
CA GLY A 169 -4.26 8.82 12.09
C GLY A 169 -5.40 8.93 13.11
N ASP A 170 -5.45 10.06 13.81
CA ASP A 170 -6.39 10.31 14.94
C ASP A 170 -7.87 10.14 14.58
N GLN A 171 -8.24 10.45 13.33
CA GLN A 171 -9.62 10.31 12.86
C GLN A 171 -9.97 8.88 12.43
N GLY A 172 -8.96 8.04 12.25
CA GLY A 172 -9.08 6.65 11.85
C GLY A 172 -9.81 6.41 10.52
N LEU A 173 -10.08 5.14 10.25
CA LEU A 173 -10.88 4.70 9.10
C LEU A 173 -12.26 5.39 9.03
N PRO A 174 -13.04 5.52 10.12
CA PRO A 174 -14.36 6.17 10.05
C PRO A 174 -14.29 7.64 9.60
N GLY A 175 -13.26 8.37 10.04
CA GLY A 175 -13.06 9.76 9.63
C GLY A 175 -12.71 9.90 8.15
N ALA A 176 -11.82 9.04 7.65
CA ALA A 176 -11.49 8.99 6.22
C ALA A 176 -12.71 8.63 5.37
N GLN A 177 -13.49 7.62 5.78
CA GLN A 177 -14.73 7.23 5.10
C GLN A 177 -15.76 8.36 5.07
N LYS A 178 -15.98 9.04 6.21
CA LYS A 178 -16.88 10.19 6.29
C LYS A 178 -16.44 11.30 5.34
N PHE A 179 -15.15 11.62 5.31
CA PHE A 179 -14.61 12.63 4.41
C PHE A 179 -14.93 12.30 2.94
N ILE A 180 -14.65 11.06 2.49
CA ILE A 180 -14.93 10.67 1.10
C ILE A 180 -16.42 10.74 0.76
N LEU A 181 -17.29 10.30 1.68
CA LEU A 181 -18.75 10.36 1.50
C LEU A 181 -19.28 11.79 1.39
N GLU A 182 -18.64 12.75 2.06
CA GLU A 182 -19.01 14.17 2.01
C GLU A 182 -18.35 14.89 0.84
N ASP A 183 -17.11 14.57 0.49
CA ASP A 183 -16.31 15.31 -0.47
C ASP A 183 -16.63 14.97 -1.92
N VAL A 184 -16.81 13.68 -2.24
CA VAL A 184 -17.12 13.26 -3.62
C VAL A 184 -18.34 13.98 -4.19
N PRO A 185 -19.49 14.11 -3.48
CA PRO A 185 -20.62 14.89 -3.96
C PRO A 185 -20.29 16.37 -4.20
N ARG A 186 -19.46 17.00 -3.34
CA ARG A 186 -19.07 18.41 -3.49
C ARG A 186 -18.18 18.63 -4.70
N GLU A 187 -17.25 17.71 -4.95
CA GLU A 187 -16.37 17.77 -6.12
C GLU A 187 -17.16 17.58 -7.41
N ILE A 188 -18.17 16.69 -7.42
CA ILE A 188 -19.11 16.55 -8.54
C ILE A 188 -19.94 17.82 -8.73
N GLU A 189 -20.45 18.45 -7.66
CA GLU A 189 -21.18 19.71 -7.76
C GLU A 189 -20.31 20.83 -8.35
N LYS A 190 -19.03 20.87 -7.99
CA LYS A 190 -18.07 21.90 -8.41
C LYS A 190 -17.55 21.71 -9.83
N TYR A 191 -17.26 20.48 -10.24
CA TYR A 191 -16.56 20.17 -11.50
C TYR A 191 -17.41 19.41 -12.52
N GLY A 192 -18.60 18.95 -12.13
CA GLY A 192 -19.53 18.20 -12.97
C GLY A 192 -19.33 16.69 -12.93
N ASN A 193 -20.24 15.98 -13.62
CA ASN A 193 -20.29 14.52 -13.65
C ASN A 193 -19.14 13.86 -14.40
N ASP A 194 -18.42 14.60 -15.24
CA ASP A 194 -17.24 14.12 -15.98
C ASP A 194 -15.99 14.18 -15.09
N THR A 195 -16.09 13.71 -13.84
CA THR A 195 -15.02 13.75 -12.83
C THR A 195 -14.63 12.32 -12.44
N ALA A 196 -13.35 11.99 -12.58
CA ALA A 196 -12.76 10.76 -12.09
C ALA A 196 -12.14 10.97 -10.71
N PHE A 197 -12.26 9.96 -9.85
CA PHE A 197 -11.72 9.97 -8.49
C PHE A 197 -10.72 8.84 -8.31
N PHE A 198 -9.60 9.13 -7.66
CA PHE A 198 -8.58 8.16 -7.33
C PHE A 198 -8.03 8.42 -5.94
N SER A 199 -8.04 7.39 -5.09
CA SER A 199 -7.39 7.41 -3.77
C SER A 199 -6.07 6.64 -3.78
N THR A 200 -5.14 7.07 -2.95
CA THR A 200 -3.85 6.37 -2.77
C THR A 200 -3.94 5.11 -1.91
N ASN A 201 -5.07 4.89 -1.23
CA ASN A 201 -5.41 3.73 -0.40
C ASN A 201 -6.92 3.48 -0.41
#